data_AF-A0A2T7G9F7-F1
#
_entry.id   AF-A0A2T7G9F7-F1
#
_cell.length_a   1.000
_cell.length_b   1.000
_cell.length_c   1.000
_cell.angle_alpha   90.00
_cell.angle_beta   90.00
_cell.angle_gamma   90.00
#
_symmetry.space_group_name_H-M   'P 1'
#
loop_
_entity.id
_entity.type
_entity.pdbx_description
1 polymer ?
#
loop_
_entity_poly.entity_id
_entity_poly.type
_entity_poly.pdbx_seq_one_letter_code
_entity_poly.pdbx_strand_id
1 'polypeptide(L)'
;MTRKRVFRHISDRFQPPSLRDLAGTFDATWQAERAPLLPADLDPGYWQSVQPEQQIPRPVTPDDPLVLTGFGLADGAYMLPHLDLHCATRIAGEWTIAPTALQGIALDLNSATVSLTYLETWPIASAAKDVDISQTRVMLNEWNSFHVRPDDIGHFARSAQVREAS
;
A
#
# COMPACT_ATOMS: atom_id res chain seq x y z
N MET A 1 6.60 -2.55 -17.61
CA MET A 1 7.53 -3.34 -16.77
C MET A 1 7.01 -3.25 -15.34
N THR A 2 6.17 -4.20 -14.93
CA THR A 2 5.34 -4.09 -13.72
C THR A 2 6.18 -4.41 -12.48
N ARG A 3 6.60 -3.38 -11.74
CA ARG A 3 7.29 -3.55 -10.46
C ARG A 3 6.25 -3.53 -9.33
N LYS A 4 5.96 -4.70 -8.76
CA LYS A 4 5.24 -4.83 -7.48
C LYS A 4 6.24 -5.31 -6.43
N ARG A 5 6.45 -4.55 -5.36
CA ARG A 5 6.89 -5.05 -4.04
C ARG A 5 6.60 -3.99 -2.97
N VAL A 6 5.88 -4.39 -1.91
CA VAL A 6 5.78 -3.66 -0.63
C VAL A 6 5.68 -4.65 0.52
N PHE A 7 6.30 -4.25 1.63
CA PHE A 7 6.39 -4.96 2.91
C PHE A 7 5.08 -4.97 3.71
N ARG A 8 4.92 -6.03 4.50
CA ARG A 8 3.73 -6.44 5.28
C ARG A 8 3.66 -5.75 6.64
N HIS A 9 2.46 -5.36 7.09
CA HIS A 9 2.11 -5.34 8.51
C HIS A 9 1.39 -6.64 8.83
N ILE A 10 2.00 -7.49 9.66
CA ILE A 10 1.41 -8.76 10.12
C ILE A 10 0.58 -8.43 11.36
N SER A 11 -0.74 -8.45 11.24
CA SER A 11 -1.58 -8.60 12.42
C SER A 11 -1.70 -10.10 12.72
N ASP A 12 -1.46 -10.48 13.97
CA ASP A 12 -1.12 -11.85 14.43
C ASP A 12 -2.32 -12.82 14.47
N ARG A 13 -3.33 -12.60 13.62
CA ARG A 13 -4.60 -13.34 13.68
C ARG A 13 -4.99 -13.85 12.30
N PHE A 14 -4.78 -15.16 12.14
CA PHE A 14 -5.23 -16.02 11.05
C PHE A 14 -4.51 -15.86 9.71
N GLN A 15 -3.65 -16.84 9.38
CA GLN A 15 -3.14 -17.03 8.02
C GLN A 15 -3.84 -18.27 7.43
N PRO A 16 -4.75 -18.11 6.44
CA PRO A 16 -5.45 -19.26 5.87
C PRO A 16 -4.45 -20.26 5.26
N PRO A 17 -4.68 -21.58 5.42
CA PRO A 17 -3.77 -22.62 4.94
C PRO A 17 -3.40 -22.49 3.46
N SER A 18 -4.34 -22.01 2.64
CA SER A 18 -4.21 -21.77 1.20
C SER A 18 -3.10 -20.78 0.83
N LEU A 19 -2.70 -19.88 1.74
CA LEU A 19 -1.65 -18.90 1.44
C LEU A 19 -0.24 -19.50 1.51
N ARG A 20 -0.03 -20.65 2.17
CA ARG A 20 1.29 -21.29 2.17
C ARG A 20 1.72 -21.70 0.77
N ASP A 21 0.78 -22.20 -0.01
CA ASP A 21 1.02 -22.65 -1.38
C ASP A 21 1.31 -21.47 -2.33
N LEU A 22 0.82 -20.27 -1.99
CA LEU A 22 1.05 -19.04 -2.75
C LEU A 22 2.41 -18.37 -2.42
N ALA A 23 3.04 -18.72 -1.29
CA ALA A 23 4.26 -18.07 -0.82
C ALA A 23 5.50 -18.35 -1.71
N GLY A 24 5.42 -19.37 -2.56
CA GLY A 24 6.53 -19.86 -3.36
C GLY A 24 7.50 -20.75 -2.56
N THR A 25 8.46 -21.33 -3.26
CA THR A 25 9.37 -22.35 -2.72
C THR A 25 10.67 -21.74 -2.20
N PHE A 26 10.94 -21.92 -0.91
CA PHE A 26 12.17 -21.44 -0.23
C PHE A 26 13.14 -22.62 0.04
N ASP A 27 13.65 -23.23 -1.02
CA ASP A 27 14.56 -24.38 -0.94
C ASP A 27 16.05 -23.96 -1.02
N ALA A 28 16.94 -24.97 -1.05
CA ALA A 28 18.38 -24.74 -1.16
C ALA A 28 18.79 -24.06 -2.48
N THR A 29 18.06 -24.30 -3.56
CA THR A 29 18.29 -23.66 -4.86
C THR A 29 17.97 -22.18 -4.78
N TRP A 30 16.81 -21.82 -4.23
CA TRP A 30 16.47 -20.43 -3.93
C TRP A 30 17.54 -19.77 -3.05
N GLN A 31 17.98 -20.45 -2.00
CA GLN A 31 18.98 -19.93 -1.06
C GLN A 31 20.32 -19.65 -1.75
N ALA A 32 20.78 -20.54 -2.63
CA ALA A 32 22.06 -20.41 -3.31
C ALA A 32 22.05 -19.36 -4.43
N GLU A 33 20.94 -19.25 -5.16
CA GLU A 33 20.92 -18.52 -6.43
C GLU A 33 20.10 -17.23 -6.42
N ARG A 34 19.16 -17.08 -5.48
CA ARG A 34 18.13 -16.03 -5.56
C ARG A 34 17.97 -15.22 -4.28
N ALA A 35 18.27 -15.81 -3.12
CA ALA A 35 18.25 -15.08 -1.86
C ALA A 35 19.12 -13.81 -1.97
N PRO A 36 18.63 -12.65 -1.50
CA PRO A 36 17.43 -12.41 -0.68
C PRO A 36 16.16 -12.06 -1.48
N LEU A 37 16.11 -12.26 -2.80
CA LEU A 37 14.91 -11.97 -3.60
C LEU A 37 13.81 -13.01 -3.38
N LEU A 38 12.54 -12.61 -3.49
CA LEU A 38 11.39 -13.53 -3.42
C LEU A 38 11.53 -14.69 -4.42
N PRO A 39 11.02 -15.90 -4.10
CA PRO A 39 10.96 -17.04 -5.01
C PRO A 39 10.36 -16.70 -6.38
N ALA A 40 10.71 -17.49 -7.39
CA ALA A 40 10.24 -17.27 -8.77
C ALA A 40 8.77 -17.65 -8.96
N ASP A 41 8.31 -18.61 -8.17
CA ASP A 41 6.99 -19.23 -8.16
C ASP A 41 6.03 -18.61 -7.14
N LEU A 42 6.41 -17.50 -6.48
CA LEU A 42 5.51 -16.77 -5.61
C LEU A 42 4.30 -16.26 -6.40
N ASP A 43 3.10 -16.61 -5.94
CA ASP A 43 1.84 -16.14 -6.51
C ASP A 43 1.47 -14.77 -5.89
N PRO A 44 1.14 -13.74 -6.68
CA PRO A 44 0.75 -12.42 -6.15
C PRO A 44 -0.48 -12.45 -5.22
N GLY A 45 -1.34 -13.45 -5.32
CA GLY A 45 -2.46 -13.71 -4.41
C GLY A 45 -2.01 -13.98 -2.98
N TYR A 46 -0.75 -14.39 -2.75
CA TYR A 46 -0.15 -14.50 -1.42
C TYR A 46 -0.32 -13.23 -0.58
N TRP A 47 -0.30 -12.07 -1.23
CA TRP A 47 -0.41 -10.77 -0.56
C TRP A 47 -1.83 -10.46 -0.10
N GLN A 48 -2.83 -11.15 -0.63
CA GLN A 48 -4.23 -10.99 -0.25
C GLN A 48 -4.54 -12.02 0.84
N SER A 49 -4.36 -11.62 2.10
CA SER A 49 -4.45 -12.50 3.29
C SER A 49 -5.89 -12.98 3.59
N VAL A 50 -6.57 -13.49 2.58
CA VAL A 50 -7.98 -13.92 2.56
C VAL A 50 -8.10 -15.22 1.77
N GLN A 51 -9.24 -15.89 1.86
CA GLN A 51 -9.50 -17.11 1.07
C GLN A 51 -9.55 -16.80 -0.42
N PRO A 52 -9.24 -17.77 -1.32
CA PRO A 52 -9.22 -17.55 -2.77
C PRO A 52 -10.47 -16.88 -3.33
N GLU A 53 -11.65 -17.21 -2.81
CA GLU A 53 -12.94 -16.66 -3.24
C GLU A 53 -13.11 -15.18 -2.88
N GLN A 54 -12.30 -14.66 -1.96
CA GLN A 54 -12.31 -13.27 -1.48
C GLN A 54 -11.15 -12.46 -2.08
N GLN A 55 -10.27 -13.08 -2.86
CA GLN A 55 -9.17 -12.38 -3.49
C GLN A 55 -9.67 -11.53 -4.66
N ILE A 56 -9.14 -10.31 -4.74
CA ILE A 56 -9.44 -9.35 -5.79
C ILE A 56 -8.47 -9.61 -6.96
N PRO A 57 -8.97 -9.96 -8.16
CA PRO A 57 -8.12 -10.37 -9.28
C PRO A 57 -7.37 -9.19 -9.94
N ARG A 58 -7.74 -7.95 -9.61
CA ARG A 58 -7.20 -6.72 -10.20
C ARG A 58 -6.96 -5.65 -9.13
N PRO A 59 -6.13 -4.63 -9.41
CA PRO A 59 -6.06 -3.46 -8.54
C PRO A 59 -7.44 -2.83 -8.33
N VAL A 60 -7.70 -2.41 -7.10
CA VAL A 60 -8.90 -1.68 -6.70
C VAL A 60 -8.73 -0.21 -7.11
N THR A 61 -9.74 0.34 -7.76
CA THR A 61 -9.84 1.78 -8.04
C THR A 61 -10.75 2.44 -7.00
N PRO A 62 -10.65 3.77 -6.81
CA PRO A 62 -11.52 4.47 -5.88
C PRO A 62 -13.02 4.35 -6.21
N ASP A 63 -13.36 4.05 -7.46
CA ASP A 63 -14.75 3.89 -7.93
C ASP A 63 -15.29 2.46 -7.72
N ASP A 64 -14.45 1.53 -7.27
CA ASP A 64 -14.89 0.17 -7.00
C ASP A 64 -15.62 0.10 -5.65
N PRO A 65 -16.90 -0.31 -5.64
CA PRO A 65 -17.58 -0.58 -4.38
C PRO A 65 -17.01 -1.83 -3.73
N LEU A 66 -16.75 -1.74 -2.44
CA LEU A 66 -16.49 -2.88 -1.58
C LEU A 66 -17.81 -3.57 -1.24
N VAL A 67 -18.06 -4.73 -1.83
CA VAL A 67 -19.26 -5.53 -1.55
C VAL A 67 -18.97 -6.47 -0.38
N LEU A 68 -19.71 -6.30 0.71
CA LEU A 68 -19.63 -7.16 1.89
C LEU A 68 -20.92 -7.97 1.99
N THR A 69 -20.78 -9.29 2.02
CA THR A 69 -21.90 -10.22 2.21
C THR A 69 -21.56 -11.30 3.24
N GLY A 70 -22.51 -11.64 4.11
CA GLY A 70 -22.34 -12.76 5.05
C GLY A 70 -21.37 -12.51 6.22
N PHE A 71 -21.07 -11.25 6.54
CA PHE A 71 -20.15 -10.86 7.63
C PHE A 71 -20.84 -10.48 8.94
N GLY A 72 -22.14 -10.76 9.10
CA GLY A 72 -22.93 -10.32 10.26
C GLY A 72 -23.25 -8.82 10.29
N LEU A 73 -22.71 -8.07 9.32
CA LEU A 73 -23.18 -6.74 8.93
C LEU A 73 -24.34 -6.89 7.93
N ALA A 74 -25.11 -5.82 7.72
CA ALA A 74 -26.06 -5.78 6.61
C ALA A 74 -25.29 -5.93 5.29
N ASP A 75 -25.72 -6.86 4.45
CA ASP A 75 -25.15 -7.01 3.11
C ASP A 75 -25.27 -5.69 2.36
N GLY A 76 -24.19 -5.29 1.68
CA GLY A 76 -24.16 -3.96 1.06
C GLY A 76 -22.92 -3.68 0.24
N ALA A 77 -23.05 -2.66 -0.60
CA ALA A 77 -21.95 -2.05 -1.35
C ALA A 77 -21.51 -0.77 -0.62
N TYR A 78 -20.23 -0.70 -0.28
CA TYR A 78 -19.62 0.41 0.45
C TYR A 78 -18.57 1.07 -0.43
N MET A 79 -18.67 2.39 -0.62
CA MET A 79 -17.64 3.13 -1.34
C MET A 79 -16.43 3.36 -0.44
N LEU A 80 -15.24 3.08 -0.96
CA LEU A 80 -14.01 3.47 -0.29
C LEU A 80 -13.85 5.00 -0.37
N PRO A 81 -13.27 5.64 0.66
CA PRO A 81 -12.90 7.05 0.58
C PRO A 81 -11.93 7.29 -0.59
N HIS A 82 -12.21 8.30 -1.40
CA HIS A 82 -11.31 8.71 -2.48
C HIS A 82 -10.25 9.64 -1.89
N LEU A 83 -8.97 9.25 -2.02
CA LEU A 83 -7.82 10.04 -1.56
C LEU A 83 -6.81 10.18 -2.70
N ASP A 84 -6.60 11.42 -3.17
CA ASP A 84 -5.50 11.73 -4.08
C ASP A 84 -4.26 12.14 -3.27
N LEU A 85 -3.43 11.14 -2.96
CA LEU A 85 -2.23 11.27 -2.16
C LEU A 85 -0.97 11.28 -3.01
N HIS A 86 -0.12 12.27 -2.77
CA HIS A 86 1.22 12.37 -3.35
C HIS A 86 2.27 12.37 -2.26
N CYS A 87 3.44 11.83 -2.57
CA CYS A 87 4.63 11.97 -1.75
C CYS A 87 5.58 12.98 -2.42
N ALA A 88 5.94 14.02 -1.68
CA ALA A 88 7.05 14.90 -2.02
C ALA A 88 8.25 14.50 -1.16
N THR A 89 9.34 14.09 -1.80
CA THR A 89 10.58 13.72 -1.11
C THR A 89 11.73 14.56 -1.63
N ARG A 90 12.52 15.12 -0.71
CA ARG A 90 13.73 15.86 -1.02
C ARG A 90 14.90 14.88 -1.07
N ILE A 91 15.39 14.64 -2.27
CA ILE A 91 16.42 13.65 -2.62
C ILE A 91 17.63 14.41 -3.15
N ALA A 92 18.78 14.27 -2.50
CA ALA A 92 20.01 15.00 -2.82
C ALA A 92 19.79 16.53 -2.96
N GLY A 93 18.93 17.10 -2.10
CA GLY A 93 18.59 18.52 -2.11
C GLY A 93 17.47 18.93 -3.07
N GLU A 94 17.06 18.06 -4.00
CA GLU A 94 16.01 18.33 -4.98
C GLU A 94 14.67 17.70 -4.59
N TRP A 95 13.57 18.44 -4.74
CA TRP A 95 12.24 17.91 -4.50
C TRP A 95 11.75 17.08 -5.68
N THR A 96 11.41 15.82 -5.41
CA THR A 96 10.69 14.95 -6.35
C THR A 96 9.30 14.67 -5.81
N ILE A 97 8.28 14.83 -6.65
CA ILE A 97 6.87 14.58 -6.31
C ILE A 97 6.38 13.42 -7.15
N ALA A 98 5.73 12.45 -6.52
CA ALA A 98 5.15 11.30 -7.20
C ALA A 98 3.78 10.92 -6.58
N PRO A 99 2.86 10.40 -7.40
CA PRO A 99 1.57 9.89 -6.90
C PRO A 99 1.80 8.62 -6.07
N THR A 100 0.95 8.38 -5.08
CA THR A 100 0.97 7.12 -4.33
C THR A 100 -0.05 6.15 -4.89
N ALA A 101 0.24 4.84 -4.80
CA ALA A 101 -0.70 3.80 -5.18
C ALA A 101 -1.31 3.15 -3.93
N LEU A 102 -2.63 2.92 -3.93
CA LEU A 102 -3.30 2.11 -2.92
C LEU A 102 -2.78 0.67 -3.01
N GLN A 103 -2.14 0.20 -1.94
CA GLN A 103 -1.55 -1.14 -1.83
C GLN A 103 -2.37 -2.09 -0.99
N GLY A 104 -3.05 -1.58 0.03
CA GLY A 104 -3.73 -2.42 1.02
C GLY A 104 -5.03 -1.81 1.49
N ILE A 105 -6.02 -2.68 1.65
CA ILE A 105 -7.30 -2.39 2.29
C ILE A 105 -7.45 -3.42 3.41
N ALA A 106 -7.56 -2.95 4.65
CA ALA A 106 -7.84 -3.79 5.80
C ALA A 106 -9.16 -3.37 6.42
N LEU A 107 -10.02 -4.34 6.73
CA LEU A 107 -11.33 -4.12 7.32
C LEU A 107 -11.31 -4.68 8.74
N ASP A 108 -11.69 -3.87 9.71
CA ASP A 108 -12.06 -4.33 11.04
C ASP A 108 -13.57 -4.24 11.16
N LEU A 109 -14.20 -5.41 11.15
CA LEU A 109 -15.66 -5.54 11.20
C LEU A 109 -16.22 -5.33 12.61
N ASN A 110 -15.39 -5.44 13.66
CA ASN A 110 -15.85 -5.22 15.04
C ASN A 110 -16.00 -3.72 15.32
N SER A 111 -15.05 -2.91 14.84
CA SER A 111 -15.07 -1.45 14.96
C SER A 111 -15.73 -0.75 13.77
N ALA A 112 -16.11 -1.49 12.73
CA ALA A 112 -16.60 -0.96 11.45
C ALA A 112 -15.63 0.08 10.83
N THR A 113 -14.33 -0.21 10.86
CA THR A 113 -13.30 0.68 10.33
C THR A 113 -12.57 0.07 9.14
N VAL A 114 -12.22 0.92 8.18
CA VAL A 114 -11.32 0.58 7.07
C VAL A 114 -9.99 1.29 7.24
N SER A 115 -8.90 0.57 7.00
CA SER A 115 -7.54 1.11 6.92
C SER A 115 -7.02 0.97 5.50
N LEU A 116 -6.55 2.09 4.93
CA LEU A 116 -6.00 2.16 3.59
C LEU A 116 -4.49 2.41 3.68
N THR A 117 -3.70 1.58 2.99
CA THR A 117 -2.24 1.73 2.93
C THR A 117 -1.84 2.16 1.53
N TYR A 118 -1.20 3.33 1.44
CA TYR A 118 -0.65 3.87 0.21
C TYR A 118 0.87 3.72 0.21
N LEU A 119 1.45 3.47 -0.97
CA LEU A 119 2.87 3.36 -1.16
C LEU A 119 3.31 4.26 -2.30
N GLU A 120 4.47 4.88 -2.12
CA GLU A 120 5.32 5.29 -3.23
C GLU A 120 6.71 4.65 -3.20
N THR A 121 7.33 4.46 -4.37
CA THR A 121 8.69 3.92 -4.50
C THR A 121 9.62 4.86 -5.23
N TRP A 122 10.74 5.21 -4.60
CA TRP A 122 11.76 6.05 -5.22
C TRP A 122 12.84 5.20 -5.90
N PRO A 123 13.29 5.58 -7.11
CA PRO A 123 14.39 4.89 -7.76
C PRO A 123 15.70 5.15 -7.00
N ILE A 124 16.40 4.07 -6.64
CA ILE A 124 17.77 4.14 -6.14
C ILE A 124 18.68 3.86 -7.34
N ALA A 125 19.54 4.83 -7.68
CA ALA A 125 20.39 4.75 -8.87
C ALA A 125 21.47 3.66 -8.78
N SER A 126 22.02 3.41 -7.59
CA SER A 126 23.00 2.35 -7.34
C SER A 126 22.98 1.95 -5.87
N ALA A 127 23.12 0.66 -5.58
CA ALA A 127 23.28 0.17 -4.21
C ALA A 127 24.61 0.61 -3.57
N ALA A 128 25.58 1.06 -4.37
CA ALA A 128 26.88 1.55 -3.90
C ALA A 128 26.91 3.06 -3.66
N LYS A 129 25.82 3.78 -3.94
CA LYS A 129 25.71 5.21 -3.74
C LYS A 129 24.54 5.48 -2.81
N ASP A 130 24.86 5.88 -1.59
CA ASP A 130 23.85 6.40 -0.69
C ASP A 130 23.22 7.65 -1.28
N VAL A 131 21.92 7.78 -1.10
CA VAL A 131 21.15 8.93 -1.54
C VAL A 131 20.67 9.63 -0.27
N ASP A 132 21.04 10.91 -0.13
CA ASP A 132 20.57 11.73 0.98
C ASP A 132 19.06 12.01 0.81
N ILE A 133 18.28 11.57 1.79
CA ILE A 133 16.85 11.87 1.90
C ILE A 133 16.67 12.74 3.13
N SER A 134 16.56 14.04 2.92
CA SER A 134 16.50 15.00 4.03
C SER A 134 15.08 15.22 4.55
N GLN A 135 14.06 15.00 3.70
CA GLN A 135 12.67 15.25 4.07
C GLN A 135 11.69 14.49 3.16
N THR A 136 10.63 13.95 3.74
CA THR A 136 9.44 13.46 3.02
C THR A 136 8.19 14.13 3.58
N ARG A 137 7.28 14.51 2.70
CA ARG A 137 5.98 15.09 3.02
C ARG A 137 4.89 14.35 2.26
N VAL A 138 3.76 14.13 2.93
CA VAL A 138 2.54 13.64 2.28
C VAL A 138 1.69 14.83 1.92
N MET A 139 1.24 14.85 0.68
CA MET A 139 0.34 15.86 0.14
C MET A 139 -1.02 15.20 -0.10
N LEU A 140 -2.07 15.87 0.33
CA LEU A 140 -3.45 15.50 0.04
C LEU A 140 -4.02 16.57 -0.89
N ASN A 141 -4.20 16.22 -2.16
CA ASN A 141 -4.64 17.16 -3.20
C ASN A 141 -6.17 17.25 -3.26
N GLU A 142 -6.83 16.09 -3.33
CA GLU A 142 -8.28 15.96 -3.42
C GLU A 142 -8.76 14.82 -2.52
N TRP A 143 -9.96 14.97 -1.98
CA TRP A 143 -10.62 13.90 -1.24
C TRP A 143 -12.14 13.98 -1.34
N ASN A 144 -12.79 12.81 -1.33
CA ASN A 144 -14.25 12.70 -1.21
C ASN A 144 -14.61 11.68 -0.12
N SER A 145 -15.72 11.96 0.59
CA SER A 145 -16.22 11.14 1.69
C SER A 145 -15.14 10.85 2.76
N PHE A 146 -14.20 11.77 2.89
CA PHE A 146 -13.10 11.72 3.83
C PHE A 146 -13.08 13.00 4.65
N HIS A 147 -12.95 12.86 5.96
CA HIS A 147 -12.79 13.99 6.87
C HIS A 147 -11.52 13.76 7.68
N VAL A 148 -10.52 14.61 7.45
CA VAL A 148 -9.33 14.67 8.30
C VAL A 148 -9.75 15.29 9.62
N ARG A 149 -9.36 14.68 10.74
CA ARG A 149 -9.60 15.29 12.05
C ARG A 149 -8.84 16.62 12.11
N PRO A 150 -9.40 17.68 12.70
CA PRO A 150 -8.73 18.99 12.75
C PRO A 150 -7.29 18.93 13.26
N ASP A 151 -7.04 18.10 14.28
CA ASP A 151 -5.72 17.92 14.88
C ASP A 151 -4.70 17.27 13.94
N ASP A 152 -5.17 16.47 12.97
CA ASP A 152 -4.33 15.73 12.04
C ASP A 152 -4.03 16.53 10.74
N ILE A 153 -4.73 17.65 10.50
CA ILE A 153 -4.55 18.46 9.28
C ILE A 153 -3.10 18.93 9.12
N GLY A 154 -2.41 19.23 10.23
CA GLY A 154 -1.02 19.69 10.23
C GLY A 154 -0.01 18.66 9.73
N HIS A 155 -0.39 17.39 9.63
CA HIS A 155 0.47 16.32 9.09
C HIS A 155 0.51 16.29 7.56
N PHE A 156 -0.44 16.96 6.89
CA PHE A 156 -0.50 17.05 5.43
C PHE A 156 0.12 18.36 4.96
N ALA A 157 1.07 18.26 4.03
CA ALA A 157 1.64 19.43 3.38
C ALA A 157 0.67 19.97 2.32
N ARG A 158 0.51 21.30 2.28
CA ARG A 158 -0.17 21.95 1.15
C ARG A 158 0.79 22.05 -0.03
N SER A 159 0.28 21.93 -1.25
CA SER A 159 1.06 21.94 -2.50
C SER A 159 1.93 23.19 -2.67
N ALA A 160 1.47 24.35 -2.18
CA ALA A 160 2.21 25.60 -2.19
C ALA A 160 3.48 25.56 -1.30
N GLN A 161 3.42 24.90 -0.15
CA GLN A 161 4.51 24.85 0.85
C GLN A 161 5.70 23.97 0.42
N VAL A 162 5.52 23.13 -0.61
CA VAL A 162 6.59 22.31 -1.20
C VAL A 162 7.35 23.12 -2.26
N ARG A 163 6.66 23.98 -3.00
CA ARG A 163 7.26 24.82 -4.06
C ARG A 163 8.08 25.99 -3.51
N GLU A 164 7.69 26.57 -2.37
CA GLU A 164 8.41 27.70 -1.74
C GLU A 164 9.72 27.30 -1.04
N ALA A 165 9.95 26.00 -0.82
CA ALA A 165 11.16 25.48 -0.17
C ALA A 165 12.21 24.94 -1.16
N SER A 166 12.05 25.25 -2.45
CA SER A 166 12.94 24.86 -3.56
C SER A 166 13.83 26.03 -3.98
#